data_AF-A0A7W9MT15-F1
#
_entry.id   AF-A0A7W9MT15-F1
#
_cell.length_a   1.000
_cell.length_b   1.000
_cell.length_c   1.000
_cell.angle_alpha   90.00
_cell.angle_beta   90.00
_cell.angle_gamma   90.00
#
_symmetry.space_group_name_H-M   'P 1'
#
loop_
_entity.id
_entity.type
_entity.pdbx_description
1 polymer ?
#
loop_
_entity_poly.entity_id
_entity_poly.type
_entity_poly.pdbx_seq_one_letter_code
_entity_poly.pdbx_strand_id
1 'polypeptide(L)'
;MLPSRPLPMWADDIGKHRKRLSDAWSEDTRYMGGLDQPDGHRAKSSGQCGVSSAWLIEQLLDRVDASRLSYCYGQVRLGTTPLLMAHCWVEVMESSYEQRWIVDCTADQVEALRRYEVLCWPHDELLDQLEISYDASIARLGSIELTNDLVQKRLDILKHRLRTQESSAA
;
A
#
# COMPACT_ATOMS: atom_id res chain seq x y z
N MET A 1 -7.54 16.32 6.22
CA MET A 1 -6.26 17.04 6.25
C MET A 1 -5.43 16.53 5.08
N LEU A 2 -4.60 17.38 4.52
CA LEU A 2 -3.66 17.01 3.45
C LEU A 2 -2.24 17.17 3.99
N PRO A 3 -1.24 16.49 3.41
CA PRO A 3 0.14 16.73 3.74
C PRO A 3 0.50 18.22 3.61
N SER A 4 1.33 18.72 4.52
CA SER A 4 1.85 20.10 4.45
C SER A 4 2.94 20.21 3.38
N ARG A 5 3.68 19.11 3.13
CA ARG A 5 4.59 18.99 1.99
C ARG A 5 3.83 18.80 0.67
N PRO A 6 4.29 19.43 -0.43
CA PRO A 6 3.74 19.18 -1.75
C PRO A 6 3.95 17.70 -2.12
N LEU A 7 2.97 17.12 -2.81
CA LEU A 7 3.10 15.78 -3.34
C LEU A 7 4.25 15.74 -4.37
N PRO A 8 5.09 14.70 -4.34
CA PRO A 8 6.16 14.54 -5.31
C PRO A 8 5.58 14.15 -6.68
N MET A 9 6.26 14.51 -7.76
CA MET A 9 5.78 14.26 -9.14
C MET A 9 5.49 12.79 -9.45
N TRP A 10 6.17 11.85 -8.78
CA TRP A 10 5.89 10.42 -8.96
C TRP A 10 4.52 10.01 -8.42
N ALA A 11 3.88 10.83 -7.57
CA ALA A 11 2.62 10.52 -6.90
C ALA A 11 1.35 10.89 -7.70
N ASP A 12 1.48 11.61 -8.82
CA ASP A 12 0.33 12.18 -9.57
C ASP A 12 -0.73 11.15 -9.98
N ASP A 13 -0.35 9.90 -10.19
CA ASP A 13 -1.24 8.85 -10.72
C ASP A 13 -1.73 7.83 -9.68
N ILE A 14 -1.37 7.97 -8.39
CA ILE A 14 -1.71 6.95 -7.37
C ILE A 14 -3.23 6.82 -7.19
N GLY A 15 -3.98 7.91 -7.29
CA GLY A 15 -5.45 7.84 -7.26
C GLY A 15 -6.03 7.00 -8.41
N LYS A 16 -5.45 7.11 -9.62
CA LYS A 16 -5.87 6.30 -10.78
C LYS A 16 -5.49 4.83 -10.60
N HIS A 17 -4.31 4.58 -10.02
CA HIS A 17 -3.85 3.25 -9.64
C HIS A 17 -4.83 2.57 -8.67
N ARG A 18 -5.28 3.27 -7.63
CA ARG A 18 -6.27 2.74 -6.67
C ARG A 18 -7.57 2.31 -7.32
N LYS A 19 -8.08 3.08 -8.29
CA LYS A 19 -9.28 2.73 -9.03
C LYS A 19 -9.08 1.44 -9.82
N ARG A 20 -8.01 1.36 -10.62
CA ARG A 20 -7.65 0.15 -11.41
C ARG A 20 -7.53 -1.08 -10.51
N LEU A 21 -6.85 -0.94 -9.38
CA LEU A 21 -6.72 -2.00 -8.38
C LEU A 21 -8.10 -2.42 -7.85
N SER A 22 -8.95 -1.47 -7.44
CA SER A 22 -10.30 -1.70 -6.91
C SER A 22 -11.17 -2.56 -7.83
N ASP A 23 -11.04 -2.33 -9.13
CA ASP A 23 -11.84 -2.99 -10.15
C ASP A 23 -11.26 -4.39 -10.46
N ALA A 24 -9.95 -4.57 -10.32
CA ALA A 24 -9.27 -5.84 -10.55
C ALA A 24 -9.23 -6.78 -9.33
N TRP A 25 -9.46 -6.28 -8.11
CA TRP A 25 -9.48 -7.12 -6.90
C TRP A 25 -10.52 -8.24 -6.97
N SER A 26 -10.21 -9.36 -6.31
CA SER A 26 -11.07 -10.54 -6.20
C SER A 26 -10.69 -11.36 -4.97
N GLU A 27 -11.47 -12.39 -4.64
CA GLU A 27 -11.10 -13.33 -3.56
C GLU A 27 -9.77 -14.05 -3.85
N ASP A 28 -9.44 -14.33 -5.11
CA ASP A 28 -8.19 -15.00 -5.48
C ASP A 28 -6.95 -14.11 -5.31
N THR A 29 -7.12 -12.78 -5.37
CA THR A 29 -6.02 -11.82 -5.11
C THR A 29 -5.85 -11.53 -3.62
N ARG A 30 -6.77 -12.03 -2.78
CA ARG A 30 -6.81 -11.76 -1.36
C ARG A 30 -5.86 -12.65 -0.58
N TYR A 31 -5.20 -12.06 0.41
CA TYR A 31 -4.54 -12.81 1.48
C TYR A 31 -5.55 -13.12 2.60
N MET A 32 -5.76 -14.41 2.85
CA MET A 32 -6.73 -14.92 3.84
C MET A 32 -6.14 -15.08 5.25
N GLY A 33 -4.85 -14.82 5.45
CA GLY A 33 -4.19 -15.00 6.75
C GLY A 33 -4.41 -13.86 7.75
N GLY A 34 -5.22 -12.86 7.42
CA GLY A 34 -5.65 -11.83 8.36
C GLY A 34 -6.83 -12.33 9.18
N LEU A 35 -6.71 -12.30 10.51
CA LEU A 35 -7.79 -12.60 11.45
C LEU A 35 -9.06 -11.84 11.03
N ASP A 36 -10.18 -12.56 10.97
CA ASP A 36 -11.50 -11.98 10.71
C ASP A 36 -11.72 -10.77 11.63
N GLN A 37 -12.00 -9.61 11.03
CA GLN A 37 -12.44 -8.46 11.80
C GLN A 37 -13.80 -8.81 12.41
N PRO A 38 -13.97 -8.72 13.75
CA PRO A 38 -15.12 -9.26 14.48
C PRO A 38 -16.46 -8.55 14.19
N ASP A 39 -16.45 -7.48 13.42
CA ASP A 39 -17.50 -6.46 13.34
C ASP A 39 -18.13 -6.30 11.94
N GLY A 40 -17.88 -7.25 11.01
CA GLY A 40 -18.68 -7.44 9.79
C GLY A 40 -18.57 -6.33 8.72
N HIS A 41 -17.97 -5.18 9.03
CA HIS A 41 -17.68 -4.11 8.08
C HIS A 41 -16.30 -4.26 7.48
N ARG A 42 -16.18 -5.18 6.53
CA ARG A 42 -14.93 -5.43 5.81
C ARG A 42 -14.76 -4.40 4.69
N ALA A 43 -13.68 -3.61 4.75
CA ALA A 43 -13.34 -2.68 3.67
C ALA A 43 -13.19 -3.43 2.33
N LYS A 44 -13.51 -2.78 1.20
CA LYS A 44 -13.36 -3.40 -0.13
C LYS A 44 -11.92 -3.89 -0.38
N SER A 45 -10.95 -3.21 0.22
CA SER A 45 -9.53 -3.52 0.13
C SER A 45 -9.05 -4.63 1.08
N SER A 46 -9.87 -5.14 2.01
CA SER A 46 -9.40 -6.07 3.06
C SER A 46 -8.72 -7.32 2.50
N GLY A 47 -7.46 -7.54 2.87
CA GLY A 47 -6.63 -8.64 2.37
C GLY A 47 -5.98 -8.37 1.01
N GLN A 48 -6.17 -7.18 0.43
CA GLN A 48 -5.58 -6.77 -0.85
C GLN A 48 -4.32 -5.92 -0.69
N CYS A 49 -3.90 -5.60 0.55
CA CYS A 49 -2.77 -4.70 0.81
C CYS A 49 -1.45 -5.23 0.22
N GLY A 50 -1.12 -6.50 0.45
CA GLY A 50 0.10 -7.10 -0.10
C GLY A 50 0.16 -7.03 -1.63
N VAL A 51 -0.88 -7.53 -2.31
CA VAL A 51 -0.87 -7.57 -3.77
C VAL A 51 -0.90 -6.17 -4.41
N SER A 52 -1.60 -5.23 -3.78
CA SER A 52 -1.69 -3.85 -4.25
C SER A 52 -0.36 -3.12 -4.11
N SER A 53 0.31 -3.28 -2.96
CA SER A 53 1.61 -2.68 -2.70
C SER A 53 2.70 -3.28 -3.59
N ALA A 54 2.69 -4.60 -3.81
CA ALA A 54 3.64 -5.26 -4.70
C ALA A 54 3.48 -4.79 -6.16
N TRP A 55 2.24 -4.68 -6.65
CA TRP A 55 1.98 -4.12 -7.98
C TRP A 55 2.39 -2.65 -8.08
N LEU A 56 2.14 -1.85 -7.03
CA LEU A 56 2.50 -0.44 -7.02
C LEU A 56 4.01 -0.22 -7.13
N ILE A 57 4.83 -1.08 -6.52
CA ILE A 57 6.29 -1.05 -6.73
C ILE A 57 6.62 -1.11 -8.22
N GLU A 58 6.02 -2.04 -8.98
CA GLU A 58 6.26 -2.16 -10.42
C GLU A 58 5.88 -0.89 -11.19
N GLN A 59 4.79 -0.22 -10.79
CA GLN A 59 4.36 1.02 -11.45
C GLN A 59 5.26 2.22 -11.14
N LEU A 60 5.90 2.23 -9.97
CA LEU A 60 6.76 3.34 -9.54
C LEU A 60 8.19 3.23 -10.09
N LEU A 61 8.64 2.05 -10.53
CA LEU A 61 10.00 1.85 -11.04
C LEU A 61 10.33 2.71 -12.27
N ASP A 62 9.34 3.14 -13.05
CA ASP A 62 9.54 4.04 -14.19
C ASP A 62 9.86 5.50 -13.78
N ARG A 63 9.59 5.85 -12.51
CA ARG A 63 9.67 7.24 -12.01
C ARG A 63 10.53 7.39 -10.75
N VAL A 64 10.82 6.29 -10.07
CA VAL A 64 11.55 6.27 -8.82
C VAL A 64 12.64 5.20 -8.90
N ASP A 65 13.86 5.57 -8.51
CA ASP A 65 14.98 4.63 -8.41
C ASP A 65 14.61 3.45 -7.51
N ALA A 66 14.87 2.23 -8.00
CA ALA A 66 14.57 0.98 -7.29
C ALA A 66 15.16 0.93 -5.87
N SER A 67 16.33 1.56 -5.64
CA SER A 67 16.98 1.64 -4.31
C SER A 67 16.21 2.47 -3.30
N ARG A 68 15.26 3.29 -3.76
CA ARG A 68 14.41 4.16 -2.93
C ARG A 68 13.03 3.57 -2.68
N LEU A 69 12.69 2.47 -3.33
CA LEU A 69 11.39 1.81 -3.19
C LEU A 69 11.51 0.60 -2.27
N SER A 70 10.58 0.48 -1.33
CA SER A 70 10.50 -0.71 -0.48
C SER A 70 9.06 -1.17 -0.35
N TYR A 71 8.85 -2.46 -0.57
CA TYR A 71 7.64 -3.15 -0.13
C TYR A 71 7.77 -3.42 1.37
N CYS A 72 6.85 -2.89 2.16
CA CYS A 72 6.89 -3.01 3.61
C CYS A 72 5.78 -3.91 4.11
N TYR A 73 6.08 -4.70 5.13
CA TYR A 73 5.14 -5.53 5.86
C TYR A 73 5.35 -5.33 7.36
N GLY A 74 4.28 -5.04 8.08
CA GLY A 74 4.34 -4.78 9.52
C GLY A 74 3.02 -4.25 10.07
N GLN A 75 3.13 -3.30 10.99
CA GLN A 75 2.00 -2.80 11.78
C GLN A 75 1.65 -1.36 11.43
N VAL A 76 0.35 -1.04 11.52
CA VAL A 76 -0.15 0.34 11.57
C VAL A 76 -0.70 0.61 12.96
N ARG A 77 -0.26 1.69 13.60
CA ARG A 77 -0.59 1.99 15.01
C ARG A 77 -1.06 3.44 15.18
N LEU A 78 -1.95 3.68 16.14
CA LEU A 78 -2.32 4.99 16.66
C LEU A 78 -1.66 5.18 18.03
N GLY A 79 -0.63 6.01 18.11
CA GLY A 79 0.26 6.07 19.27
C GLY A 79 0.83 4.67 19.57
N THR A 80 0.51 4.13 20.74
CA THR A 80 0.92 2.77 21.14
C THR A 80 -0.08 1.68 20.74
N THR A 81 -1.29 2.05 20.31
CA THR A 81 -2.39 1.14 20.03
C THR A 81 -2.30 0.57 18.62
N PRO A 82 -2.19 -0.76 18.43
CA PRO A 82 -2.19 -1.35 17.09
C PRO A 82 -3.58 -1.20 16.43
N LEU A 83 -3.61 -0.64 15.23
CA LEU A 83 -4.80 -0.58 14.37
C LEU A 83 -4.85 -1.77 13.42
N LEU A 84 -3.70 -2.13 12.83
CA LEU A 84 -3.51 -3.34 12.03
C LEU A 84 -2.21 -4.02 12.44
N MET A 85 -2.29 -5.31 12.76
CA MET A 85 -1.13 -6.12 13.16
C MET A 85 -0.33 -6.67 11.97
N ALA A 86 -0.95 -6.71 10.80
CA ALA A 86 -0.38 -7.26 9.58
C ALA A 86 -0.91 -6.47 8.38
N HIS A 87 -0.10 -5.56 7.87
CA HIS A 87 -0.45 -4.69 6.76
C HIS A 87 0.75 -4.48 5.83
N CYS A 88 0.48 -4.24 4.55
CA CYS A 88 1.53 -4.00 3.56
C CYS A 88 1.34 -2.66 2.87
N TRP A 89 2.43 -1.91 2.70
CA TRP A 89 2.46 -0.61 2.05
C TRP A 89 3.75 -0.45 1.24
N VAL A 90 3.88 0.67 0.53
CA VAL A 90 5.11 1.07 -0.14
C VAL A 90 5.75 2.23 0.62
N GLU A 91 7.04 2.12 0.92
CA GLU A 91 7.86 3.25 1.33
C GLU A 91 8.65 3.79 0.13
N VAL A 92 8.64 5.12 -0.03
CA VAL A 92 9.51 5.83 -0.97
C VAL A 92 10.46 6.71 -0.17
N MET A 93 11.73 6.31 -0.14
CA MET A 93 12.78 7.03 0.58
C MET A 93 13.12 8.33 -0.15
N GLU A 94 13.31 9.43 0.59
CA GLU A 94 14.00 10.62 0.08
C GLU A 94 15.50 10.53 0.35
N SER A 95 16.24 11.60 0.03
CA SER A 95 17.70 11.65 0.15
C SER A 95 18.25 11.33 1.55
N SER A 96 17.42 11.35 2.59
CA SER A 96 17.75 10.83 3.92
C SER A 96 16.78 9.71 4.31
N TYR A 97 17.30 8.69 5.00
CA TYR A 97 16.50 7.53 5.43
C TYR A 97 15.35 7.90 6.38
N GLU A 98 15.44 9.04 7.06
CA GLU A 98 14.41 9.52 7.98
C GLU A 98 13.25 10.19 7.25
N GLN A 99 13.47 10.67 6.02
CA GLN A 99 12.43 11.26 5.19
C GLN A 99 11.92 10.20 4.22
N ARG A 100 10.77 9.61 4.55
CA ARG A 100 10.11 8.65 3.66
C ARG A 100 8.64 8.95 3.52
N TRP A 101 8.14 8.70 2.32
CA TRP A 101 6.72 8.74 2.01
C TRP A 101 6.11 7.36 2.22
N ILE A 102 4.98 7.33 2.92
CA ILE A 102 4.11 6.16 3.01
C ILE A 102 3.10 6.24 1.88
N VAL A 103 3.06 5.19 1.05
CA VAL A 103 2.06 5.03 0.00
C VAL A 103 1.25 3.77 0.25
N ASP A 104 -0.04 3.94 0.47
CA ASP A 104 -0.96 2.87 0.84
C ASP A 104 -2.27 3.00 0.07
N CYS A 105 -2.43 2.16 -0.96
CA CYS A 105 -3.66 2.03 -1.75
C CYS A 105 -4.78 1.26 -1.02
N THR A 106 -4.58 0.94 0.25
CA THR A 106 -5.50 0.16 1.08
C THR A 106 -5.64 0.74 2.48
N ALA A 107 -5.35 2.04 2.63
CA ALA A 107 -5.43 2.76 3.90
C ALA A 107 -6.86 2.76 4.48
N ASP A 108 -7.87 2.56 3.63
CA ASP A 108 -9.27 2.38 4.01
C ASP A 108 -9.53 1.15 4.90
N GLN A 109 -8.56 0.22 5.03
CA GLN A 109 -8.61 -0.87 6.03
C GLN A 109 -8.40 -0.38 7.47
N VAL A 110 -7.79 0.79 7.64
CA VAL A 110 -7.53 1.39 8.95
C VAL A 110 -8.67 2.36 9.26
N GLU A 111 -9.43 2.11 10.32
CA GLU A 111 -10.65 2.91 10.63
C GLU A 111 -10.36 4.42 10.70
N ALA A 112 -9.28 4.79 11.39
CA ALA A 112 -8.84 6.19 11.52
C ALA A 112 -8.49 6.85 10.17
N LEU A 113 -8.19 6.06 9.14
CA LEU A 113 -7.84 6.51 7.79
C LEU A 113 -8.93 6.20 6.77
N ARG A 114 -10.11 5.69 7.16
CA ARG A 114 -11.18 5.25 6.25
C ARG A 114 -11.61 6.30 5.22
N ARG A 115 -11.46 7.58 5.53
CA ARG A 115 -11.75 8.69 4.60
C ARG A 115 -10.73 8.83 3.45
N TYR A 116 -9.62 8.11 3.49
CA TYR A 116 -8.56 8.14 2.50
C TYR A 116 -8.53 6.79 1.76
N GLU A 117 -9.04 6.76 0.53
CA GLU A 117 -8.92 5.55 -0.32
C GLU A 117 -7.47 5.23 -0.71
N VAL A 118 -6.63 6.27 -0.70
CA VAL A 118 -5.19 6.23 -0.92
C VAL A 118 -4.54 7.14 0.11
N LEU A 119 -3.52 6.63 0.79
CA LEU A 119 -2.60 7.45 1.55
C LEU A 119 -1.33 7.67 0.72
N CYS A 120 -0.90 8.91 0.58
CA CYS A 120 0.42 9.28 0.10
C CYS A 120 0.90 10.45 0.96
N TRP A 121 1.67 10.15 2.01
CA TRP A 121 1.98 11.11 3.07
C TRP A 121 3.41 10.90 3.60
N PRO A 122 4.16 11.95 3.92
CA PRO A 122 5.39 11.78 4.70
C PRO A 122 5.12 11.13 6.06
N HIS A 123 5.97 10.17 6.45
CA HIS A 123 5.74 9.38 7.67
C HIS A 123 5.77 10.23 8.96
N ASP A 124 6.67 11.19 9.05
CA ASP A 124 6.78 12.14 10.15
C ASP A 124 5.52 13.01 10.30
N GLU A 125 4.90 13.45 9.21
CA GLU A 125 3.63 14.16 9.32
C GLU A 125 2.45 13.28 9.72
N LEU A 126 2.44 11.99 9.35
CA LEU A 126 1.44 11.05 9.86
C LEU A 126 1.56 10.90 11.38
N LEU A 127 2.79 10.83 11.89
CA LEU A 127 3.07 10.79 13.32
C LEU A 127 2.61 12.08 14.00
N ASP A 128 3.03 13.24 13.51
CA ASP A 128 2.80 14.51 14.18
C ASP A 128 1.34 14.97 14.11
N GLN A 129 0.64 14.73 12.99
CA GLN A 129 -0.70 15.27 12.76
C GLN A 129 -1.82 14.28 13.09
N LEU A 130 -1.55 12.98 12.98
CA LEU A 130 -2.57 11.93 13.17
C LEU A 130 -2.19 10.92 14.25
N GLU A 131 -1.00 11.00 14.84
CA GLU A 131 -0.45 9.99 15.75
C GLU A 131 -0.37 8.59 15.11
N ILE A 132 -0.36 8.52 13.78
CA ILE A 132 -0.37 7.25 13.05
C ILE A 132 1.05 6.89 12.62
N SER A 133 1.47 5.68 13.01
CA SER A 133 2.75 5.11 12.61
C SER A 133 2.57 3.91 11.68
N TYR A 134 3.32 3.91 10.59
CA TYR A 134 3.59 2.72 9.77
C TYR A 134 4.95 2.14 10.15
N ASP A 135 4.95 0.96 10.75
CA ASP A 135 6.13 0.30 11.32
C ASP A 135 6.40 -1.03 10.61
N ALA A 136 7.40 -1.03 9.71
CA ALA A 136 7.81 -2.17 8.90
C ALA A 136 8.63 -3.21 9.70
N SER A 137 8.15 -3.56 10.88
CA SER A 137 8.83 -4.42 11.86
C SER A 137 9.00 -5.87 11.42
N ILE A 138 8.27 -6.32 10.38
CA ILE A 138 8.35 -7.69 9.89
C ILE A 138 9.24 -7.78 8.65
N ALA A 139 9.04 -6.92 7.65
CA ALA A 139 9.88 -6.90 6.46
C ALA A 139 9.92 -5.53 5.78
N ARG A 140 11.09 -5.21 5.21
CA ARG A 140 11.29 -4.20 4.17
C ARG A 140 12.02 -4.88 3.04
N LEU A 141 11.35 -5.05 1.91
CA LEU A 141 11.88 -5.78 0.75
C LEU A 141 12.12 -4.79 -0.40
N GLY A 142 13.33 -4.81 -0.94
CA GLY A 142 13.62 -4.18 -2.22
C GLY A 142 12.95 -4.92 -3.39
N SER A 143 12.99 -4.33 -4.58
CA SER A 143 12.35 -4.91 -5.78
C SER A 143 12.85 -6.33 -6.11
N ILE A 144 14.16 -6.59 -5.95
CA ILE A 144 14.76 -7.91 -6.18
C ILE A 144 14.26 -8.93 -5.16
N GLU A 145 14.25 -8.58 -3.87
CA GLU A 145 13.80 -9.48 -2.80
C GLU A 145 12.32 -9.81 -2.96
N LEU A 146 11.51 -8.81 -3.32
CA LEU A 146 10.08 -8.95 -3.57
C LEU A 146 9.77 -10.01 -4.64
N THR A 147 10.64 -10.21 -5.64
CA THR A 147 10.44 -11.24 -6.69
C THR A 147 10.38 -12.67 -6.15
N ASN A 148 10.87 -12.91 -4.94
CA ASN A 148 10.84 -14.23 -4.29
C ASN A 148 9.79 -14.31 -3.16
N ASP A 149 9.01 -13.25 -2.94
CA ASP A 149 8.02 -13.18 -1.87
C ASP A 149 6.76 -14.01 -2.17
N LEU A 150 6.06 -14.45 -1.13
CA LEU A 150 4.82 -15.23 -1.24
C LEU A 150 3.66 -14.46 -1.91
N VAL A 151 3.76 -13.12 -1.99
CA VAL A 151 2.79 -12.27 -2.67
C VAL A 151 2.74 -12.53 -4.18
N GLN A 152 3.82 -13.02 -4.79
CA GLN A 152 3.97 -13.14 -6.25
C GLN A 152 2.84 -13.93 -6.91
N LYS A 153 2.40 -15.03 -6.29
CA LYS A 153 1.28 -15.83 -6.82
C LYS A 153 -0.02 -15.02 -6.98
N ARG A 154 -0.31 -14.14 -6.02
CA ARG A 154 -1.51 -13.28 -6.07
C ARG A 154 -1.29 -12.10 -7.00
N LEU A 155 -0.06 -11.60 -7.07
CA LEU A 155 0.33 -10.53 -7.97
C LEU A 155 0.12 -10.94 -9.43
N ASP A 156 0.49 -12.17 -9.79
CA ASP A 156 0.25 -12.68 -11.14
C ASP A 156 -1.24 -12.71 -11.51
N ILE A 157 -2.10 -13.13 -10.58
CA ILE A 157 -3.56 -13.11 -10.75
C ILE A 157 -4.07 -11.69 -10.93
N LEU A 158 -3.64 -10.75 -10.08
CA LEU A 158 -4.00 -9.34 -10.19
C LEU A 158 -3.58 -8.77 -11.56
N LYS A 159 -2.33 -9.00 -11.97
CA LYS A 159 -1.80 -8.54 -13.26
C LYS A 159 -2.57 -9.12 -14.44
N HIS A 160 -2.97 -10.39 -14.36
CA HIS A 160 -3.82 -10.99 -15.38
C HIS A 160 -5.16 -10.27 -15.49
N ARG A 161 -5.81 -10.00 -14.36
CA ARG A 161 -7.12 -9.31 -14.31
C ARG A 161 -7.03 -7.86 -14.79
N LEU A 162 -5.97 -7.15 -14.45
CA LEU A 162 -5.73 -5.79 -14.95
C LEU A 162 -5.63 -5.76 -16.48
N ARG A 163 -4.89 -6.72 -17.08
CA ARG A 163 -4.76 -6.82 -18.54
C ARG A 163 -6.08 -7.14 -19.24
N THR A 164 -6.90 -8.04 -18.68
CA THR A 164 -8.18 -8.40 -19.31
C THR A 164 -9.20 -7.26 -19.28
N GLN A 165 -9.15 -6.41 -18.25
CA GLN A 165 -9.96 -5.20 -18.17
C GLN A 165 -9.58 -4.15 -19.22
N GLU A 166 -8.28 -3.96 -19.45
CA GLU A 166 -7.77 -3.06 -20.47
C GLU A 166 -8.20 -3.48 -21.88
N SER A 167 -8.16 -4.78 -22.18
CA SER A 167 -8.63 -5.33 -23.46
C SER A 167 -10.15 -5.26 -23.66
N SER A 168 -10.93 -5.10 -22.58
CA SER A 168 -12.40 -5.02 -22.66
C SER A 168 -12.91 -3.58 -22.76
N ALA A 169 -12.04 -2.60 -22.53
CA ALA A 169 -12.33 -1.17 -22.59
C ALA A 169 -11.85 -0.49 -23.89
N ALA A 170 -11.12 -1.23 -24.73
CA ALA A 170 -10.63 -0.83 -26.05
C ALA A 170 -11.57 -1.32 -27.16
#